data_AF-X1LKL2-F1
#
_entry.id   AF-X1LKL2-F1
#
_cell.length_a   1.000
_cell.length_b   1.000
_cell.length_c   1.000
_cell.angle_alpha   90.00
_cell.angle_beta   90.00
_cell.angle_gamma   90.00
#
_symmetry.space_group_name_H-M   'P 1'
#
loop_
_entity.id
_entity.type
_entity.pdbx_description
1 polymer ?
#
loop_
_entity_poly.entity_id
_entity_poly.type
_entity_poly.pdbx_seq_one_letter_code
_entity_poly.pdbx_strand_id
1 'polypeptide(L)'
;MKKLNLKDISKYVEENIGDFHKKRISSLDSLKLSRVLKRKNPYLFKAKYVLTAEKIIRGLVDAHISSNEETIFGDWLEGLAIYINKKVYGGWKSGVTGIDLEFNKDGIRYIVNIKSGPNWGNSSQITKMISDFKRP
;
A
#
# COMPACT_ATOMS: atom_id res chain seq x y z
N MET A 1 26.91 -9.35 -3.73
CA MET A 1 25.88 -8.73 -2.87
C MET A 1 26.55 -7.67 -2.00
N LYS A 2 26.09 -6.41 -2.04
CA LYS A 2 26.63 -5.38 -1.13
C LYS A 2 26.06 -5.57 0.26
N LYS A 3 26.90 -5.39 1.30
CA LYS A 3 26.44 -5.42 2.69
C LYS A 3 25.51 -4.23 2.93
N LEU A 4 24.30 -4.51 3.39
CA LEU A 4 23.30 -3.49 3.69
C LEU A 4 23.72 -2.69 4.94
N ASN A 5 23.74 -1.36 4.83
CA ASN A 5 23.97 -0.46 5.95
C ASN A 5 22.62 -0.03 6.53
N LEU A 6 22.32 -0.42 7.77
CA LEU A 6 21.06 -0.04 8.42
C LEU A 6 20.90 1.47 8.59
N LYS A 7 22.01 2.23 8.70
CA LYS A 7 21.95 3.70 8.78
C LYS A 7 21.36 4.33 7.51
N ASP A 8 21.66 3.76 6.35
CA ASP A 8 21.09 4.22 5.08
C ASP A 8 19.57 3.99 5.04
N ILE A 9 19.10 2.88 5.62
CA ILE A 9 17.68 2.55 5.71
C ILE A 9 16.99 3.50 6.68
N SER A 10 17.52 3.69 7.89
CA SER A 10 16.97 4.63 8.87
C SER A 10 16.83 6.02 8.28
N LYS A 11 17.86 6.51 7.59
CA LYS A 11 17.83 7.81 6.91
C LYS A 11 16.75 7.87 5.82
N TYR A 12 16.65 6.84 4.98
CA TYR A 12 15.59 6.79 3.97
C TYR A 12 14.19 6.84 4.60
N VAL A 13 13.97 6.08 5.67
CA VAL A 13 12.70 6.07 6.40
C VAL A 13 12.40 7.46 6.96
N GLU A 14 13.35 8.09 7.65
CA GLU A 14 13.20 9.45 8.20
C GLU A 14 12.85 10.48 7.12
N GLU A 15 13.53 10.43 5.97
CA GLU A 15 13.31 11.36 4.86
C GLU A 15 11.97 11.16 4.15
N ASN A 16 11.43 9.94 4.11
CA ASN A 16 10.27 9.59 3.28
C ASN A 16 8.98 9.28 4.07
N ILE A 17 9.05 9.05 5.39
CA ILE A 17 7.85 8.75 6.22
C ILE A 17 6.88 9.94 6.28
N GLY A 18 7.39 11.17 6.13
CA GLY A 18 6.56 12.37 6.07
C GLY A 18 5.53 12.30 4.93
N ASP A 19 5.87 11.70 3.79
CA ASP A 19 4.96 11.60 2.65
C ASP A 19 3.83 10.61 2.89
N PHE A 20 4.08 9.54 3.66
CA PHE A 20 3.02 8.65 4.15
C PHE A 20 2.01 9.42 5.01
N HIS A 21 2.49 10.20 5.98
CA HIS A 21 1.61 10.98 6.85
C HIS A 21 0.83 12.07 6.09
N LYS A 22 1.47 12.77 5.15
CA LYS A 22 0.79 13.75 4.29
C LYS A 22 -0.33 13.11 3.47
N LYS A 23 -0.05 12.00 2.78
CA LYS A 23 -1.06 11.27 2.00
C LYS A 23 -2.22 10.79 2.88
N ARG A 24 -1.93 10.32 4.09
CA ARG A 24 -2.94 9.90 5.07
C ARG A 24 -3.87 11.06 5.44
N ILE A 25 -3.32 12.24 5.73
CA ILE A 25 -4.10 13.45 6.02
C ILE A 25 -4.92 13.89 4.80
N SER A 26 -4.30 13.97 3.62
CA SER A 26 -5.00 14.39 2.39
C SER A 26 -6.15 13.47 2.00
N SER A 27 -6.13 12.20 2.43
CA SER A 27 -7.27 11.29 2.24
C SER A 27 -8.54 11.79 2.96
N LEU A 28 -8.38 12.50 4.09
CA LEU A 28 -9.47 13.12 4.84
C LEU A 28 -9.97 14.42 4.20
N ASP A 29 -9.10 15.21 3.56
CA ASP A 29 -9.49 16.46 2.90
C ASP A 29 -10.52 16.21 1.79
N SER A 30 -10.44 15.05 1.13
CA SER A 30 -11.38 14.64 0.08
C SER A 30 -12.69 14.03 0.61
N LEU A 31 -12.81 13.85 1.93
CA LEU A 31 -13.88 13.11 2.55
C LEU A 31 -15.15 13.95 2.68
N LYS A 32 -16.18 13.59 1.92
CA LYS A 32 -17.52 14.21 2.03
C LYS A 32 -18.45 13.34 2.87
N LEU A 33 -19.15 13.94 3.83
CA LEU A 33 -20.15 13.27 4.67
C LEU A 33 -21.14 12.45 3.85
N SER A 34 -21.67 13.03 2.77
CA SER A 34 -22.63 12.37 1.86
C SER A 34 -22.06 11.13 1.15
N ARG A 35 -20.74 11.06 0.92
CA ARG A 35 -20.07 9.88 0.35
C ARG A 35 -19.90 8.80 1.39
N VAL A 36 -19.62 9.18 2.62
CA VAL A 36 -19.33 8.27 3.73
C VAL A 36 -20.59 7.57 4.23
N LEU A 37 -21.70 8.31 4.36
CA LEU A 37 -22.99 7.76 4.78
C LEU A 37 -23.52 6.67 3.84
N LYS A 38 -23.17 6.71 2.55
CA LYS A 38 -23.59 5.72 1.54
C LYS A 38 -22.88 4.36 1.65
N ARG A 39 -21.79 4.25 2.42
CA ARG A 39 -20.90 3.07 2.40
C ARG A 39 -21.35 1.92 3.30
N LYS A 40 -22.26 2.16 4.25
CA LYS A 40 -22.70 1.16 5.23
C LYS A 40 -24.22 1.03 5.20
N ASN A 41 -24.69 -0.20 5.44
CA ASN A 41 -26.10 -0.48 5.62
C ASN A 41 -26.57 0.13 6.96
N PRO A 42 -27.56 1.04 6.97
CA PRO A 42 -28.00 1.71 8.20
C PRO A 42 -28.53 0.74 9.27
N TYR A 43 -29.06 -0.43 8.87
CA TYR A 43 -29.52 -1.46 9.81
C TYR A 43 -28.38 -2.05 10.64
N LEU A 44 -27.13 -2.01 10.15
CA LEU A 44 -25.97 -2.47 10.93
C LEU A 44 -25.70 -1.56 12.14
N PHE A 45 -26.02 -0.27 12.07
CA PHE A 45 -25.88 0.62 13.23
C PHE A 45 -26.88 0.25 14.33
N LYS A 46 -28.12 -0.09 13.94
CA LYS A 46 -29.14 -0.60 14.87
C LYS A 46 -28.72 -1.94 15.48
N ALA A 47 -28.24 -2.89 14.66
CA ALA A 47 -27.78 -4.20 15.12
C ALA A 47 -26.58 -4.10 16.08
N LYS A 48 -25.68 -3.12 15.86
CA LYS A 48 -24.52 -2.85 16.72
C LYS A 48 -24.81 -1.95 17.92
N TYR A 49 -26.09 -1.63 18.18
CA TYR A 49 -26.51 -0.77 19.28
C TYR A 49 -25.77 0.60 19.30
N VAL A 50 -25.64 1.20 18.13
CA VAL A 50 -25.05 2.53 17.97
C VAL A 50 -26.10 3.59 18.29
N LEU A 51 -25.94 4.28 19.42
CA LEU A 51 -26.96 5.18 19.99
C LEU A 51 -26.78 6.66 19.64
N THR A 52 -25.61 7.07 19.14
CA THR A 52 -25.29 8.49 18.92
C THR A 52 -24.80 8.72 17.50
N ALA A 53 -25.11 9.90 16.95
CA ALA A 53 -24.58 10.33 15.65
C ALA A 53 -23.04 10.33 15.65
N GLU A 54 -22.43 10.76 16.77
CA GLU A 54 -20.98 10.76 16.96
C GLU A 54 -20.37 9.36 16.75
N LYS A 55 -20.95 8.29 17.30
CA LYS A 55 -20.46 6.91 17.10
C LYS A 55 -20.60 6.46 15.63
N ILE A 56 -21.66 6.88 14.94
CA ILE A 56 -21.85 6.60 13.51
C ILE A 56 -20.74 7.28 12.71
N ILE A 57 -20.54 8.58 12.93
CA ILE A 57 -19.54 9.37 12.19
C ILE A 57 -18.12 8.87 12.49
N ARG A 58 -17.77 8.67 13.77
CA ARG A 58 -16.45 8.16 14.17
C ARG A 58 -16.16 6.81 13.53
N GLY A 59 -17.07 5.84 13.66
CA GLY A 59 -16.87 4.52 13.08
C GLY A 59 -16.75 4.52 11.55
N LEU A 60 -17.42 5.46 10.88
CA LEU A 60 -17.32 5.63 9.44
C LEU A 60 -16.00 6.30 9.00
N VAL A 61 -15.53 7.31 9.74
CA VAL A 61 -14.25 8.00 9.48
C VAL A 61 -13.08 7.08 9.78
N ASP A 62 -13.09 6.38 10.92
CA ASP A 62 -12.04 5.41 11.30
C ASP A 62 -11.91 4.31 10.25
N ALA A 63 -13.03 3.75 9.79
CA ALA A 63 -13.04 2.75 8.73
C ALA A 63 -12.49 3.31 7.41
N HIS A 64 -12.74 4.59 7.11
CA HIS A 64 -12.19 5.22 5.91
C HIS A 64 -10.67 5.37 6.00
N ILE A 65 -10.16 5.93 7.10
CA ILE A 65 -8.72 6.09 7.35
C ILE A 65 -8.05 4.73 7.25
N SER A 66 -8.55 3.73 7.98
CA SER A 66 -7.99 2.37 7.99
C SER A 66 -7.95 1.75 6.58
N SER A 67 -9.01 1.91 5.77
CA SER A 67 -9.03 1.35 4.41
C SER A 67 -8.05 2.02 3.45
N ASN A 68 -7.81 3.33 3.60
CA ASN A 68 -6.84 4.05 2.77
C ASN A 68 -5.41 3.78 3.23
N GLU A 69 -5.21 3.60 4.53
CA GLU A 69 -3.90 3.45 5.15
C GLU A 69 -3.16 2.23 4.59
N GLU A 70 -3.84 1.11 4.37
CA GLU A 70 -3.23 -0.07 3.74
C GLU A 70 -2.67 0.23 2.35
N THR A 71 -3.44 0.93 1.50
CA THR A 71 -2.98 1.32 0.15
C THR A 71 -1.80 2.29 0.22
N ILE A 72 -1.91 3.34 1.04
CA ILE A 72 -0.86 4.36 1.18
C ILE A 72 0.41 3.75 1.76
N PHE A 73 0.27 2.83 2.72
CA PHE A 73 1.38 2.13 3.34
C PHE A 73 2.01 1.12 2.37
N GLY A 74 1.20 0.44 1.57
CA GLY A 74 1.68 -0.47 0.51
C GLY A 74 2.54 0.26 -0.52
N ASP A 75 2.09 1.41 -1.01
CA ASP A 75 2.87 2.26 -1.93
C ASP A 75 4.21 2.70 -1.29
N TRP A 76 4.19 3.03 0.00
CA TRP A 76 5.39 3.46 0.73
C TRP A 76 6.37 2.30 0.93
N LEU A 77 5.87 1.11 1.29
CA LEU A 77 6.67 -0.11 1.42
C LEU A 77 7.28 -0.56 0.09
N GLU A 78 6.57 -0.40 -1.02
CA GLU A 78 7.11 -0.64 -2.37
C GLU A 78 8.36 0.22 -2.60
N GLY A 79 8.27 1.53 -2.31
CA GLY A 79 9.41 2.45 -2.42
C GLY A 79 10.60 2.02 -1.57
N LEU A 80 10.36 1.64 -0.33
CA LEU A 80 11.40 1.13 0.58
C LEU A 80 12.05 -0.16 0.05
N ALA A 81 11.26 -1.11 -0.45
CA ALA A 81 11.76 -2.36 -1.00
C ALA A 81 12.63 -2.12 -2.24
N ILE A 82 12.22 -1.24 -3.15
CA ILE A 82 13.01 -0.83 -4.31
C ILE A 82 14.32 -0.15 -3.87
N TYR A 83 14.27 0.75 -2.88
CA TYR A 83 15.47 1.40 -2.35
C TYR A 83 16.48 0.40 -1.78
N ILE A 84 16.03 -0.55 -0.96
CA ILE A 84 16.87 -1.61 -0.39
C ILE A 84 17.46 -2.47 -1.50
N ASN A 85 16.63 -2.92 -2.46
CA ASN A 85 17.11 -3.75 -3.56
C ASN A 85 18.15 -3.01 -4.42
N LYS A 86 17.93 -1.73 -4.72
CA LYS A 86 18.91 -0.88 -5.42
C LYS A 86 20.26 -0.83 -4.68
N LYS A 87 20.26 -0.74 -3.35
CA LYS A 87 21.48 -0.73 -2.54
C LYS A 87 22.23 -2.07 -2.54
N VAL A 88 21.50 -3.18 -2.49
CA VAL A 88 22.07 -4.53 -2.29
C VAL A 88 22.41 -5.23 -3.60
N TYR A 89 21.53 -5.11 -4.60
CA TYR A 89 21.55 -5.82 -5.87
C TYR A 89 21.61 -4.90 -7.10
N GLY A 90 21.56 -3.57 -6.93
CA GLY A 90 21.55 -2.64 -8.06
C GLY A 90 20.26 -2.66 -8.87
N GLY A 91 19.16 -3.15 -8.29
CA GLY A 91 17.86 -3.17 -8.94
C GLY A 91 17.26 -1.80 -9.21
N TRP A 92 16.22 -1.80 -10.03
CA TRP A 92 15.51 -0.61 -10.49
C TRP A 92 14.00 -0.86 -10.55
N LYS A 93 13.23 0.23 -10.51
CA LYS A 93 11.78 0.16 -10.70
C LYS A 93 11.48 -0.27 -12.13
N SER A 94 10.63 -1.28 -12.31
CA SER A 94 10.29 -1.76 -13.64
C SER A 94 9.49 -0.73 -14.43
N GLY A 95 9.66 -0.73 -15.76
CA GLY A 95 8.79 -0.02 -16.70
C GLY A 95 7.61 -0.86 -17.20
N VAL A 96 7.56 -2.15 -16.84
CA VAL A 96 6.52 -3.08 -17.29
C VAL A 96 5.31 -2.96 -16.38
N THR A 97 4.12 -2.81 -16.97
CA THR A 97 2.87 -2.75 -16.21
C THR A 97 2.67 -4.04 -15.42
N GLY A 98 2.43 -3.92 -14.11
CA GLY A 98 2.22 -5.07 -13.22
C GLY A 98 3.51 -5.65 -12.64
N ILE A 99 4.67 -5.08 -12.96
CA ILE A 99 5.96 -5.41 -12.34
C ILE A 99 6.46 -4.18 -11.60
N ASP A 100 7.01 -4.37 -10.40
CA ASP A 100 7.44 -3.25 -9.55
C ASP A 100 8.97 -3.10 -9.55
N LEU A 101 9.70 -4.23 -9.52
CA LEU A 101 11.14 -4.26 -9.31
C LEU A 101 11.82 -5.28 -10.23
N GLU A 102 12.97 -4.90 -10.76
CA GLU A 102 13.84 -5.78 -11.53
C GLU A 102 15.29 -5.67 -11.06
N PHE A 103 16.00 -6.80 -11.07
CA PHE A 103 17.44 -6.84 -10.79
C PHE A 103 18.08 -8.10 -11.36
N ASN A 104 19.40 -8.05 -11.57
CA ASN A 104 20.18 -9.20 -12.03
C ASN A 104 21.05 -9.73 -10.89
N LYS A 105 21.09 -11.05 -10.73
CA LYS A 105 21.97 -11.72 -9.76
C LYS A 105 22.41 -13.06 -10.33
N ASP A 106 23.72 -13.31 -10.34
CA ASP A 106 24.33 -14.58 -10.74
C ASP A 106 23.86 -15.07 -12.14
N GLY A 107 23.74 -14.15 -13.09
CA GLY A 107 23.28 -14.43 -14.46
C GLY A 107 21.76 -14.59 -14.62
N ILE A 108 20.98 -14.45 -13.54
CA ILE A 108 19.52 -14.59 -13.54
C ILE A 108 18.88 -13.20 -13.41
N ARG A 109 17.91 -12.88 -14.28
CA ARG A 109 17.05 -11.70 -14.13
C ARG A 109 15.87 -12.06 -13.24
N TYR A 110 15.70 -11.28 -12.18
CA TYR A 110 14.56 -11.36 -11.29
C TYR A 110 13.57 -10.26 -11.66
N ILE A 111 12.33 -10.68 -11.88
CA ILE A 111 11.18 -9.81 -12.15
C ILE A 111 10.25 -9.97 -10.95
N VAL A 112 10.02 -8.89 -10.22
CA VAL A 112 9.36 -8.94 -8.91
C VAL A 112 8.17 -8.00 -8.89
N ASN A 113 7.07 -8.52 -8.35
CA ASN A 113 5.93 -7.72 -7.92
C ASN A 113 5.88 -7.74 -6.38
N ILE A 114 5.75 -6.56 -5.77
CA ILE A 114 5.83 -6.31 -4.33
C ILE A 114 4.42 -6.23 -3.75
N LYS A 115 4.18 -6.90 -2.62
CA LYS A 115 2.90 -6.93 -1.91
C LYS A 115 3.09 -6.63 -0.43
N SER A 116 2.22 -5.78 0.13
CA SER A 116 2.30 -5.31 1.52
C SER A 116 1.92 -6.36 2.57
N GLY A 117 1.14 -7.38 2.19
CA GLY A 117 0.63 -8.38 3.12
C GLY A 117 0.38 -9.75 2.47
N PRO A 118 0.15 -10.79 3.27
CA PRO A 118 -0.03 -12.16 2.79
C PRO A 118 -1.36 -12.34 2.02
N ASN A 119 -2.41 -11.61 2.40
CA ASN A 119 -3.73 -11.65 1.77
C ASN A 119 -3.96 -10.48 0.80
N TRP A 120 -2.98 -10.22 -0.07
CA TRP A 120 -2.92 -9.03 -0.91
C TRP A 120 -3.88 -9.02 -2.11
N GLY A 121 -4.45 -10.17 -2.48
CA GLY A 121 -5.19 -10.32 -3.72
C GLY A 121 -6.32 -11.32 -3.62
N ASN A 122 -7.47 -10.95 -4.18
CA ASN A 122 -8.52 -11.89 -4.52
C ASN A 122 -8.18 -12.64 -5.83
N SER A 123 -9.04 -13.57 -6.24
CA SER A 123 -8.84 -14.40 -7.43
C SER A 123 -8.63 -13.61 -8.72
N SER A 124 -9.31 -12.48 -8.90
CA SER A 124 -9.15 -11.66 -10.10
C SER A 124 -7.83 -10.89 -10.10
N GLN A 125 -7.37 -10.41 -8.95
CA GLN A 125 -6.05 -9.78 -8.79
C GLN A 125 -4.90 -10.78 -9.06
N ILE A 126 -5.03 -12.01 -8.57
CA ILE A 126 -4.05 -13.09 -8.83
C ILE A 126 -4.01 -13.43 -10.33
N THR A 127 -5.19 -13.57 -10.95
CA THR A 127 -5.29 -13.86 -12.39
C THR A 127 -4.65 -12.76 -13.23
N LYS A 128 -4.88 -11.50 -12.85
CA LYS A 128 -4.26 -10.34 -13.50
C LYS A 128 -2.74 -10.35 -13.35
N MET A 129 -2.22 -10.59 -12.15
CA MET A 129 -0.77 -10.71 -11.91
C MET A 129 -0.17 -11.79 -12.82
N ILE A 130 -0.76 -12.99 -12.87
CA ILE A 130 -0.28 -14.07 -13.75
C ILE A 130 -0.27 -13.63 -15.22
N SER A 131 -1.30 -12.90 -15.66
CA SER A 131 -1.34 -12.36 -17.02
C SER A 131 -0.26 -11.32 -17.27
N ASP A 132 0.04 -10.45 -16.31
CA ASP A 132 1.05 -9.40 -16.45
C ASP A 132 2.46 -10.03 -16.55
N PHE A 133 2.72 -11.11 -15.80
CA PHE A 133 3.98 -11.88 -15.88
C PHE A 133 4.13 -12.74 -17.15
N LYS A 134 3.09 -12.88 -17.97
CA LYS A 134 3.17 -13.55 -19.29
C LYS A 134 3.48 -12.61 -20.45
N ARG A 135 3.52 -11.30 -20.20
CA ARG A 135 3.85 -10.26 -21.17
C ARG A 135 5.32 -9.79 -21.23
N PRO A 136 6.26 -10.17 -20.32
CA PRO A 136 7.62 -9.63 -20.36
C PRO A 136 8.42 -10.14 -21.56
#